data_AF-A0A2Z6MX70-F1
#
_entry.id   AF-A0A2Z6MX70-F1
#
_cell.length_a   1.000
_cell.length_b   1.000
_cell.length_c   1.000
_cell.angle_alpha   90.00
_cell.angle_beta   90.00
_cell.angle_gamma   90.00
#
_symmetry.space_group_name_H-M   'P 1'
#
loop_
_entity.id
_entity.type
_entity.pdbx_description
1 polymer ?
#
loop_
_entity_poly.entity_id
_entity_poly.type
_entity_poly.pdbx_seq_one_letter_code
_entity_poly.pdbx_strand_id
1 'polypeptide(L)'
;MSQALGICLRLLENSRSSDSVRNTAAATFRQAVALVFDRVVLAESLPAGKFGFGRQLSRTSSVTGDVNRSINLSDSLDHESTCGGPLVMRETLTETGKLGLRLLEDLTSLAAGGSAIWLRVHILQRTFALDILEFILSNYVAVFRTLLPYEQALRRQICSILMTSLRTNAEVEGEAGEPSFRRLVLRSVAHIIRLYSSSLITECEVFLSMLLKATFLDLPLWHRILVLEILRGFCVEARTLRILFQHFDMHPKNTNVVEGMVKALARVVSNVQ
;
A
#
# COMPACT_ATOMS: atom_id res chain seq x y z
N MET A 1 -1.15 24.85 -5.26
CA MET A 1 -0.58 23.57 -4.78
C MET A 1 -0.01 22.71 -5.89
N SER A 2 -0.74 22.42 -6.98
CA SER A 2 -0.23 21.62 -8.11
C SER A 2 1.12 22.11 -8.67
N GLN A 3 1.28 23.43 -8.82
CA GLN A 3 2.55 24.03 -9.29
C GLN A 3 3.73 23.74 -8.34
N ALA A 4 3.52 23.81 -7.02
CA ALA A 4 4.56 23.55 -6.03
C ALA A 4 4.95 22.06 -5.99
N LEU A 5 3.96 21.17 -6.07
CA LEU A 5 4.18 19.72 -6.21
C LEU A 5 4.94 19.40 -7.50
N GLY A 6 4.55 20.01 -8.62
CA GLY A 6 5.25 19.85 -9.89
C GLY A 6 6.69 20.36 -9.88
N ILE A 7 7.01 21.42 -9.12
CA ILE A 7 8.39 21.88 -8.92
C ILE A 7 9.21 20.83 -8.16
N CYS A 8 8.66 20.26 -7.07
CA CYS A 8 9.36 19.23 -6.31
C CYS A 8 9.66 18.00 -7.17
N LEU A 9 8.71 17.58 -8.00
CA LEU A 9 8.91 16.47 -8.95
C LEU A 9 9.99 16.78 -9.99
N ARG A 10 10.01 17.98 -10.57
CA ARG A 10 11.07 18.37 -11.52
C ARG A 10 12.47 18.40 -10.87
N LEU A 11 12.55 18.82 -9.61
CA LEU A 11 13.82 18.81 -8.85
C LEU A 11 14.28 17.36 -8.55
N LEU A 12 13.33 16.45 -8.32
CA LEU A 12 13.59 15.02 -8.18
C LEU A 12 14.04 14.35 -9.47
N GLU A 13 13.63 14.85 -10.62
CA GLU A 13 14.02 14.28 -11.92
C GLU A 13 15.39 14.77 -12.39
N ASN A 14 15.76 15.99 -12.02
CA ASN A 14 16.98 16.61 -12.52
C ASN A 14 18.23 15.88 -12.01
N SER A 15 18.88 15.11 -12.90
CA SER A 15 20.11 14.35 -12.64
C SER A 15 21.32 15.23 -12.30
N ARG A 16 21.24 16.55 -12.55
CA ARG A 16 22.25 17.53 -12.14
C ARG A 16 22.08 18.01 -10.70
N SER A 17 20.97 17.68 -10.05
CA SER A 17 20.73 18.01 -8.64
C SER A 17 21.57 17.10 -7.75
N SER A 18 22.17 17.65 -6.69
CA SER A 18 22.83 16.84 -5.66
C SER A 18 21.82 15.93 -4.95
N ASP A 19 22.32 14.84 -4.35
CA ASP A 19 21.49 13.93 -3.55
C ASP A 19 20.78 14.66 -2.40
N SER A 20 21.39 15.69 -1.82
CA SER A 20 20.76 16.53 -0.80
C SER A 20 19.53 17.29 -1.32
N VAL A 21 19.59 17.82 -2.56
CA VAL A 21 18.46 18.52 -3.20
C VAL A 21 17.35 17.53 -3.53
N ARG A 22 17.70 16.35 -4.09
CA ARG A 22 16.73 15.29 -4.38
C ARG A 22 16.02 14.82 -3.11
N ASN A 23 16.77 14.53 -2.04
CA ASN A 23 16.19 14.07 -0.78
C ASN A 23 15.29 15.13 -0.13
N THR A 24 15.69 16.40 -0.19
CA THR A 24 14.89 17.51 0.34
C THR A 24 13.60 17.69 -0.47
N ALA A 25 13.68 17.59 -1.80
CA ALA A 25 12.52 17.65 -2.69
C ALA A 25 11.54 16.49 -2.44
N ALA A 26 12.05 15.25 -2.24
CA ALA A 26 11.25 14.08 -1.89
C ALA A 26 10.51 14.28 -0.56
N ALA A 27 11.23 14.72 0.48
CA ALA A 27 10.65 14.97 1.79
C ALA A 27 9.56 16.06 1.73
N THR A 28 9.85 17.16 1.03
CA THR A 28 8.91 18.27 0.84
C THR A 28 7.66 17.82 0.08
N PHE A 29 7.83 17.01 -0.97
CA PHE A 29 6.71 16.44 -1.72
C PHE A 29 5.83 15.55 -0.83
N ARG A 30 6.44 14.65 -0.06
CA ARG A 30 5.70 13.77 0.88
C ARG A 30 4.92 14.58 1.92
N GLN A 31 5.51 15.64 2.48
CA GLN A 31 4.83 16.54 3.41
C GLN A 31 3.67 17.29 2.75
N ALA A 32 3.84 17.77 1.52
CA ALA A 32 2.78 18.44 0.78
C ALA A 32 1.62 17.49 0.45
N VAL A 33 1.92 16.23 0.09
CA VAL A 33 0.91 15.17 -0.09
C VAL A 33 0.17 14.91 1.22
N ALA A 34 0.89 14.79 2.34
CA ALA A 34 0.27 14.60 3.65
C ALA A 34 -0.70 15.75 3.99
N LEU A 35 -0.27 17.00 3.78
CA LEU A 35 -1.12 18.18 3.98
C LEU A 35 -2.39 18.14 3.10
N VAL A 36 -2.30 17.67 1.86
CA VAL A 36 -3.48 17.52 0.99
C VAL A 36 -4.45 16.50 1.59
N PHE A 37 -3.96 15.33 2.01
CA PHE A 37 -4.81 14.28 2.55
C PHE A 37 -5.36 14.61 3.95
N ASP A 38 -4.59 15.30 4.80
CA ASP A 38 -5.09 15.85 6.07
C ASP A 38 -6.27 16.80 5.82
N ARG A 39 -6.20 17.62 4.76
CA ARG A 39 -7.31 18.49 4.36
C ARG A 39 -8.50 17.71 3.81
N VAL A 40 -8.28 16.62 3.08
CA VAL A 40 -9.36 15.71 2.64
C VAL A 40 -10.09 15.13 3.85
N VAL A 41 -9.34 14.58 4.83
CA VAL A 41 -9.92 14.02 6.07
C VAL A 41 -10.79 15.05 6.78
N LEU A 42 -10.28 16.28 6.93
CA LEU A 42 -11.04 17.37 7.57
C LEU A 42 -12.27 17.79 6.75
N ALA A 43 -12.12 18.01 5.44
CA ALA A 43 -13.21 18.48 4.58
C ALA A 43 -14.34 17.45 4.44
N GLU A 44 -14.00 16.17 4.43
CA GLU A 44 -14.97 15.07 4.32
C GLU A 44 -15.57 14.66 5.67
N SER A 45 -15.13 15.29 6.77
CA SER A 45 -15.53 14.97 8.15
C SER A 45 -15.24 13.51 8.53
N LEU A 46 -14.11 12.99 8.06
CA LEU A 46 -13.66 11.63 8.37
C LEU A 46 -13.00 11.58 9.75
N PRO A 47 -13.02 10.43 10.44
CA PRO A 47 -12.31 10.27 11.70
C PRO A 47 -10.84 10.59 11.48
N ALA A 48 -10.36 11.60 12.21
CA ALA A 48 -8.97 11.99 12.16
C ALA A 48 -8.15 10.87 12.81
N GLY A 49 -7.57 10.00 11.99
CA GLY A 49 -6.53 9.07 12.42
C GLY A 49 -5.27 9.85 12.80
N LYS A 50 -5.29 10.57 13.92
CA LYS A 50 -4.13 11.27 14.45
C LYS A 50 -3.19 10.24 15.07
N PHE A 51 -2.15 9.81 14.36
CA PHE A 51 -0.90 9.43 15.02
C PHE A 51 0.30 10.05 14.31
N GLY A 52 0.91 11.01 14.99
CA GLY A 52 1.89 11.95 14.46
C GLY A 52 3.16 11.32 13.93
N PHE A 53 3.68 11.93 12.86
CA PHE A 53 5.12 12.00 12.61
C PHE A 53 5.72 13.04 13.56
N GLY A 54 5.84 12.66 14.82
CA GLY A 54 6.69 13.32 15.80
C GLY A 54 7.47 12.23 16.52
N ARG A 55 8.78 12.12 16.22
CA ARG A 55 9.79 11.42 17.02
C ARG A 55 9.88 9.88 16.86
N GLN A 56 10.40 9.42 15.73
CA GLN A 56 11.50 8.43 15.60
C GLN A 56 11.55 7.91 14.16
N LEU A 57 12.44 8.46 13.32
CA LEU A 57 13.05 7.67 12.26
C LEU A 57 14.05 6.74 12.93
N SER A 58 13.60 5.56 13.35
CA SER A 58 14.53 4.45 13.56
C SER A 58 14.79 3.82 12.19
N ARG A 59 16.00 4.04 11.68
CA ARG A 59 16.55 3.35 10.52
C ARG A 59 16.77 1.88 10.88
N THR A 60 15.71 1.09 10.90
CA THR A 60 15.79 -0.37 10.97
C THR A 60 14.78 -0.94 9.99
N SER A 61 15.29 -1.45 8.89
CA SER A 61 14.60 -2.15 7.81
C SER A 61 14.07 -3.52 8.25
N SER A 62 13.27 -3.57 9.31
CA SER A 62 12.56 -4.78 9.73
C SER A 62 11.08 -4.55 9.59
N VAL A 63 10.41 -5.36 8.77
CA VAL A 63 8.96 -5.31 8.52
C VAL A 63 8.17 -5.35 9.84
N THR A 64 8.73 -5.96 10.88
CA THR A 64 8.16 -6.08 12.23
C THR A 64 7.97 -4.77 13.00
N GLY A 65 8.77 -3.72 12.73
CA GLY A 65 8.68 -2.44 13.46
C GLY A 65 7.52 -1.56 13.00
N ASP A 66 7.26 -1.54 11.69
CA ASP A 66 6.13 -0.83 11.08
C ASP A 66 4.78 -1.54 11.32
N VAL A 67 4.80 -2.86 11.55
CA VAL A 67 3.62 -3.69 11.87
C VAL A 67 2.91 -3.24 13.14
N ASN A 68 3.64 -2.81 14.18
CA ASN A 68 3.01 -2.36 15.42
C ASN A 68 2.26 -1.02 15.27
N ARG A 69 2.63 -0.20 14.27
CA ARG A 69 2.05 1.14 14.06
C ARG A 69 0.76 1.09 13.24
N SER A 70 0.65 0.14 12.30
CA SER A 70 -0.59 -0.09 11.51
C SER A 70 -1.75 -0.65 12.33
N ILE A 71 -1.46 -1.27 13.48
CA ILE A 71 -2.44 -1.96 14.34
C ILE A 71 -3.32 -0.98 15.13
N ASN A 72 -2.77 0.14 15.61
CA ASN A 72 -3.58 1.18 16.28
C ASN A 72 -4.59 1.86 15.31
N LEU A 73 -4.33 1.79 14.00
CA LEU A 73 -5.17 2.36 12.94
C LEU A 73 -6.43 1.53 12.66
N SER A 74 -6.33 0.19 12.70
CA SER A 74 -7.49 -0.70 12.54
C SER A 74 -8.29 -0.85 13.83
N ASP A 75 -7.66 -0.71 15.01
CA ASP A 75 -8.38 -0.69 16.30
C ASP A 75 -9.34 0.49 16.41
N SER A 76 -8.93 1.72 16.07
CA SER A 76 -9.82 2.89 16.14
C SER A 76 -11.03 2.79 15.22
N LEU A 77 -10.88 2.23 14.02
CA LEU A 77 -11.96 2.18 13.02
C LEU A 77 -12.96 1.06 13.31
N ASP A 78 -12.49 -0.07 13.84
CA ASP A 78 -13.37 -1.21 14.13
C ASP A 78 -13.99 -1.11 15.54
N HIS A 79 -13.37 -0.41 16.53
CA HIS A 79 -13.99 -0.20 17.86
C HIS A 79 -15.08 0.89 17.88
N GLU A 80 -15.03 1.87 16.97
CA GLU A 80 -16.18 2.78 16.72
C GLU A 80 -17.38 2.06 16.11
N SER A 81 -17.21 0.81 15.65
CA SER A 81 -18.27 0.00 15.02
C SER A 81 -19.16 -0.76 16.01
N THR A 82 -19.11 -0.44 17.31
CA THR A 82 -20.01 -1.04 18.31
C THR A 82 -21.39 -0.34 18.40
N CYS A 83 -21.65 0.69 17.57
CA CYS A 83 -22.98 1.27 17.41
C CYS A 83 -23.44 1.08 15.95
N GLY A 84 -24.46 0.24 15.77
CA GLY A 84 -24.87 -0.35 14.50
C GLY A 84 -25.13 0.63 13.34
N GLY A 85 -24.45 0.34 12.22
CA GLY A 85 -24.75 0.81 10.87
C GLY A 85 -23.66 0.33 9.90
N PRO A 86 -23.98 -0.14 8.68
CA PRO A 86 -22.96 -0.32 7.66
C PRO A 86 -22.24 1.02 7.45
N LEU A 87 -20.92 1.01 7.29
CA LEU A 87 -20.18 2.17 6.77
C LEU A 87 -20.78 2.52 5.41
N VAL A 88 -21.68 3.50 5.39
CA VAL A 88 -22.34 3.95 4.15
C VAL A 88 -21.25 4.59 3.31
N MET A 89 -20.81 3.88 2.27
CA MET A 89 -19.86 4.42 1.31
C MET A 89 -20.44 5.70 0.71
N ARG A 90 -19.70 6.81 0.82
CA ARG A 90 -20.14 8.10 0.28
C ARG A 90 -19.70 8.24 -1.17
N GLU A 91 -20.66 8.56 -2.04
CA GLU A 91 -20.41 8.79 -3.47
C GLU A 91 -20.00 10.23 -3.78
N THR A 92 -20.48 11.20 -2.99
CA THR A 92 -20.22 12.62 -3.21
C THR A 92 -18.94 13.08 -2.50
N LEU A 93 -18.14 13.88 -3.20
CA LEU A 93 -16.91 14.49 -2.68
C LEU A 93 -17.04 16.01 -2.66
N THR A 94 -16.49 16.62 -1.61
CA THR A 94 -16.20 18.05 -1.57
C THR A 94 -15.17 18.42 -2.65
N GLU A 95 -15.02 19.72 -2.95
CA GLU A 95 -13.97 20.16 -3.88
C GLU A 95 -12.56 19.78 -3.39
N THR A 96 -12.32 19.79 -2.08
CA THR A 96 -11.06 19.30 -1.50
C THR A 96 -10.90 17.79 -1.68
N GLY A 97 -11.97 17.01 -1.46
CA GLY A 97 -12.00 15.57 -1.73
C GLY A 97 -11.67 15.23 -3.19
N LYS A 98 -12.21 16.01 -4.14
CA LYS A 98 -11.91 15.86 -5.58
C LYS A 98 -10.45 16.18 -5.91
N LEU A 99 -9.86 17.18 -5.26
CA LEU A 99 -8.44 17.53 -5.45
C LEU A 99 -7.50 16.43 -4.94
N GLY A 100 -7.80 15.84 -3.78
CA GLY A 100 -7.04 14.69 -3.28
C GLY A 100 -7.15 13.48 -4.20
N LEU A 101 -8.31 13.25 -4.80
CA LEU A 101 -8.53 12.13 -5.72
C LEU A 101 -7.71 12.31 -7.01
N ARG A 102 -7.70 13.52 -7.59
CA ARG A 102 -6.86 13.83 -8.77
C ARG A 102 -5.37 13.63 -8.49
N LEU A 103 -4.91 14.01 -7.30
CA LEU A 103 -3.52 13.75 -6.88
C LEU A 103 -3.23 12.25 -6.78
N LEU A 104 -4.16 11.47 -6.22
CA LEU A 104 -4.04 10.01 -6.14
C LEU A 104 -3.98 9.36 -7.53
N GLU A 105 -4.84 9.78 -8.45
CA GLU A 105 -4.90 9.28 -9.83
C GLU A 105 -3.63 9.59 -10.61
N ASP A 106 -3.09 10.81 -10.48
CA ASP A 106 -1.81 11.18 -11.08
C ASP A 106 -0.65 10.36 -10.50
N LEU A 107 -0.58 10.19 -9.17
CA LEU A 107 0.45 9.35 -8.53
C LEU A 107 0.35 7.89 -8.97
N THR A 108 -0.88 7.38 -9.14
CA THR A 108 -1.16 6.02 -9.62
C THR A 108 -0.70 5.87 -11.07
N SER A 109 -0.98 6.86 -11.91
CA SER A 109 -0.53 6.90 -13.30
C SER A 109 1.00 6.93 -13.40
N LEU A 110 1.68 7.71 -12.56
CA LEU A 110 3.15 7.75 -12.51
C LEU A 110 3.75 6.41 -12.04
N ALA A 111 3.15 5.75 -11.05
CA ALA A 111 3.60 4.42 -10.59
C ALA A 111 3.44 3.33 -11.69
N ALA A 112 2.43 3.49 -12.55
CA ALA A 112 2.25 2.66 -13.74
C ALA A 112 3.25 2.95 -14.88
N GLY A 113 4.09 3.98 -14.76
CA GLY A 113 4.97 4.44 -15.84
C GLY A 113 4.28 5.34 -16.87
N GLY A 114 3.09 5.86 -16.55
CA GLY A 114 2.36 6.85 -17.34
C GLY A 114 2.72 8.29 -17.00
N SER A 115 1.82 9.23 -17.31
CA SER A 115 2.01 10.67 -17.07
C SER A 115 0.97 11.23 -16.09
N ALA A 116 1.35 12.28 -15.36
CA ALA A 116 0.49 12.99 -14.42
C ALA A 116 -0.02 14.30 -15.03
N ILE A 117 -1.31 14.32 -15.37
CA ILE A 117 -1.93 15.42 -16.13
C ILE A 117 -2.16 16.63 -15.22
N TRP A 118 -2.61 16.40 -13.99
CA TRP A 118 -2.93 17.49 -13.06
C TRP A 118 -1.67 18.12 -12.46
N LEU A 119 -0.63 17.33 -12.18
CA LEU A 119 0.69 17.78 -11.73
C LEU A 119 1.53 18.38 -12.87
N ARG A 120 1.16 18.11 -14.13
CA ARG A 120 1.88 18.54 -15.35
C ARG A 120 3.32 18.02 -15.38
N VAL A 121 3.49 16.74 -15.04
CA VAL A 121 4.78 16.05 -14.99
C VAL A 121 4.67 14.75 -15.77
N HIS A 122 5.66 14.48 -16.61
CA HIS A 122 5.62 13.37 -17.56
C HIS A 122 6.54 12.18 -17.21
N ILE A 123 7.53 12.33 -16.32
CA ILE A 123 8.56 11.29 -16.13
C ILE A 123 9.06 11.20 -14.67
N LEU A 124 8.28 10.58 -13.78
CA LEU A 124 8.75 10.30 -12.42
C LEU A 124 9.30 8.87 -12.31
N GLN A 125 10.33 8.65 -11.49
CA GLN A 125 10.80 7.31 -11.12
C GLN A 125 9.64 6.52 -10.49
N ARG A 126 9.25 5.39 -11.08
CA ARG A 126 8.08 4.60 -10.68
C ARG A 126 8.13 4.22 -9.19
N THR A 127 9.32 3.94 -8.71
CA THR A 127 9.62 3.63 -7.31
C THR A 127 9.22 4.75 -6.36
N PHE A 128 9.49 6.02 -6.69
CA PHE A 128 9.12 7.15 -5.83
C PHE A 128 7.60 7.36 -5.80
N ALA A 129 6.93 7.28 -6.97
CA ALA A 129 5.46 7.37 -7.02
C ALA A 129 4.79 6.28 -6.17
N LEU A 130 5.27 5.03 -6.29
CA LEU A 130 4.77 3.92 -5.50
C LEU A 130 5.05 4.09 -4.00
N ASP A 131 6.15 4.76 -3.61
CA ASP A 131 6.48 5.00 -2.20
C ASP A 131 5.52 6.03 -1.58
N ILE A 132 5.12 7.04 -2.36
CA ILE A 132 4.09 7.99 -1.96
C ILE A 132 2.71 7.32 -1.91
N LEU A 133 2.37 6.42 -2.86
CA LEU A 133 1.12 5.66 -2.81
C LEU A 133 1.06 4.78 -1.56
N GLU A 134 2.13 4.06 -1.25
CA GLU A 134 2.21 3.26 -0.04
C GLU A 134 1.99 4.14 1.20
N PHE A 135 2.68 5.28 1.30
CA PHE A 135 2.49 6.24 2.37
C PHE A 135 1.02 6.66 2.53
N ILE A 136 0.35 6.97 1.42
CA ILE A 136 -1.05 7.39 1.45
C ILE A 136 -1.94 6.26 1.97
N LEU A 137 -1.76 5.05 1.46
CA LEU A 137 -2.55 3.87 1.82
C LEU A 137 -2.37 3.47 3.28
N SER A 138 -1.14 3.57 3.82
CA SER A 138 -0.88 3.20 5.21
C SER A 138 -1.33 4.25 6.22
N ASN A 139 -1.45 5.53 5.84
CA ASN A 139 -1.76 6.63 6.77
C ASN A 139 -3.19 7.19 6.66
N TYR A 140 -3.85 7.04 5.50
CA TYR A 140 -5.17 7.63 5.25
C TYR A 140 -6.27 6.58 5.03
N VAL A 141 -6.24 5.49 5.80
CA VAL A 141 -7.15 4.33 5.66
C VAL A 141 -8.63 4.73 5.66
N ALA A 142 -9.03 5.66 6.52
CA ALA A 142 -10.41 6.15 6.61
C ALA A 142 -10.93 6.74 5.29
N VAL A 143 -10.05 7.38 4.50
CA VAL A 143 -10.40 7.94 3.18
C VAL A 143 -10.85 6.83 2.24
N PHE A 144 -10.07 5.75 2.16
CA PHE A 144 -10.35 4.63 1.26
C PHE A 144 -11.49 3.72 1.73
N ARG A 145 -11.72 3.60 3.04
CA ARG A 145 -12.83 2.81 3.60
C ARG A 145 -14.19 3.54 3.56
N THR A 146 -14.19 4.87 3.50
CA THR A 146 -15.42 5.68 3.62
C THR A 146 -15.84 6.30 2.28
N LEU A 147 -14.89 6.72 1.45
CA LEU A 147 -15.18 7.44 0.20
C LEU A 147 -15.10 6.48 -1.00
N LEU A 148 -16.24 6.27 -1.67
CA LEU A 148 -16.34 5.33 -2.79
C LEU A 148 -15.37 5.63 -3.94
N PRO A 149 -15.17 6.89 -4.39
CA PRO A 149 -14.24 7.16 -5.48
C PRO A 149 -12.79 6.75 -5.15
N TYR A 150 -12.37 6.88 -3.89
CA TYR A 150 -11.03 6.47 -3.44
C TYR A 150 -10.89 4.95 -3.36
N GLU A 151 -11.91 4.25 -2.85
CA GLU A 151 -11.93 2.79 -2.86
C GLU A 151 -11.89 2.25 -4.30
N GLN A 152 -12.64 2.86 -5.22
CA GLN A 152 -12.62 2.48 -6.63
C GLN A 152 -11.26 2.71 -7.29
N ALA A 153 -10.56 3.80 -6.97
CA ALA A 153 -9.20 4.04 -7.43
C ALA A 153 -8.23 2.98 -6.88
N LEU A 154 -8.33 2.67 -5.58
CA LEU A 154 -7.54 1.59 -4.96
C LEU A 154 -7.80 0.23 -5.63
N ARG A 155 -9.08 -0.13 -5.82
CA ARG A 155 -9.49 -1.40 -6.42
C ARG A 155 -9.08 -1.53 -7.88
N ARG A 156 -9.44 -0.56 -8.71
CA ARG A 156 -9.34 -0.67 -10.18
C ARG A 156 -7.96 -0.29 -10.71
N GLN A 157 -7.27 0.63 -10.06
CA GLN A 157 -6.01 1.17 -10.57
C GLN A 157 -4.82 0.65 -9.76
N ILE A 158 -4.78 0.94 -8.45
CA ILE A 158 -3.61 0.60 -7.61
C ILE A 158 -3.44 -0.92 -7.50
N CYS A 159 -4.50 -1.67 -7.20
CA CYS A 159 -4.41 -3.12 -7.12
C CYS A 159 -4.03 -3.73 -8.48
N SER A 160 -4.52 -3.17 -9.59
CA SER A 160 -4.15 -3.63 -10.94
C SER A 160 -2.64 -3.48 -11.23
N ILE A 161 -2.05 -2.33 -10.87
CA ILE A 161 -0.61 -2.11 -11.01
C ILE A 161 0.19 -3.08 -10.14
N LEU A 162 -0.22 -3.30 -8.89
CA LEU A 162 0.44 -4.21 -7.98
C LEU A 162 0.32 -5.67 -8.44
N MET A 163 -0.85 -6.09 -8.92
CA MET A 163 -1.05 -7.43 -9.48
C MET A 163 -0.16 -7.66 -10.70
N THR A 164 -0.07 -6.67 -11.59
CA THR A 164 0.80 -6.73 -12.77
C THR A 164 2.26 -6.82 -12.34
N SER A 165 2.70 -5.98 -11.41
CA SER A 165 4.08 -5.94 -10.92
C SER A 165 4.50 -7.20 -10.16
N LEU A 166 3.56 -7.87 -9.46
CA LEU A 166 3.79 -9.16 -8.83
C LEU A 166 3.81 -10.33 -9.83
N ARG A 167 3.20 -10.19 -11.01
CA ARG A 167 3.20 -11.25 -12.04
C ARG A 167 4.45 -11.22 -12.89
N THR A 168 4.96 -10.03 -13.21
CA THR A 168 6.15 -9.82 -14.06
C THR A 168 7.48 -10.18 -13.35
N ASN A 169 7.44 -11.10 -12.38
CA ASN A 169 8.60 -11.56 -11.61
C ASN A 169 9.80 -12.03 -12.47
N ALA A 170 9.58 -12.33 -13.75
CA ALA A 170 10.56 -12.84 -14.71
C ALA A 170 11.23 -11.77 -15.59
N GLU A 171 10.75 -10.52 -15.62
CA GLU A 171 11.38 -9.47 -16.43
C GLU A 171 12.53 -8.85 -15.61
N VAL A 172 13.75 -9.26 -15.96
CA VAL A 172 15.02 -8.80 -15.37
C VAL A 172 15.46 -7.44 -15.95
N GLU A 173 14.77 -6.94 -16.98
CA GLU A 173 15.11 -5.70 -17.67
C GLU A 173 14.20 -4.53 -17.26
N GLY A 174 14.82 -3.42 -16.83
CA GLY A 174 14.15 -2.16 -16.45
C GLY A 174 13.88 -1.98 -14.94
N GLU A 175 13.28 -0.84 -14.56
CA GLU A 175 13.02 -0.44 -13.16
C GLU A 175 12.17 -1.49 -12.38
N ALA A 176 11.33 -2.27 -13.06
CA ALA A 176 10.47 -3.29 -12.44
C ALA A 176 11.25 -4.52 -11.94
N GLY A 177 12.45 -4.76 -12.48
CA GLY A 177 13.38 -5.79 -12.01
C GLY A 177 14.16 -5.37 -10.76
N GLU A 178 14.18 -4.07 -10.43
CA GLU A 178 15.03 -3.55 -9.37
C GLU A 178 14.58 -4.03 -7.97
N PRO A 179 15.50 -4.54 -7.12
CA PRO A 179 15.14 -5.00 -5.78
C PRO A 179 14.45 -3.95 -4.91
N SER A 180 14.74 -2.66 -5.10
CA SER A 180 14.12 -1.55 -4.39
C SER A 180 12.61 -1.44 -4.71
N PHE A 181 12.27 -1.44 -6.00
CA PHE A 181 10.89 -1.42 -6.49
C PHE A 181 10.12 -2.66 -6.04
N ARG A 182 10.70 -3.86 -6.19
CA ARG A 182 10.04 -5.11 -5.79
C ARG A 182 9.78 -5.21 -4.29
N ARG A 183 10.71 -4.73 -3.45
CA ARG A 183 10.49 -4.61 -2.00
C ARG A 183 9.28 -3.74 -1.70
N LEU A 184 9.17 -2.63 -2.41
CA LEU A 184 8.07 -1.69 -2.25
C LEU A 184 6.73 -2.27 -2.70
N VAL A 185 6.67 -2.97 -3.84
CA VAL A 185 5.48 -3.70 -4.30
C VAL A 185 5.00 -4.70 -3.25
N LEU A 186 5.90 -5.55 -2.74
CA LEU A 186 5.57 -6.54 -1.72
C LEU A 186 5.04 -5.89 -0.43
N ARG A 187 5.66 -4.78 -0.01
CA ARG A 187 5.25 -4.01 1.17
C ARG A 187 3.87 -3.37 0.98
N SER A 188 3.61 -2.75 -0.18
CA SER A 188 2.29 -2.20 -0.52
C SER A 188 1.20 -3.28 -0.52
N VAL A 189 1.49 -4.45 -1.08
CA VAL A 189 0.56 -5.59 -1.07
C VAL A 189 0.28 -6.07 0.35
N ALA A 190 1.30 -6.15 1.20
CA ALA A 190 1.13 -6.51 2.61
C ALA A 190 0.28 -5.49 3.36
N HIS A 191 0.48 -4.18 3.13
CA HIS A 191 -0.38 -3.14 3.69
C HIS A 191 -1.82 -3.27 3.20
N ILE A 192 -2.03 -3.55 1.91
CA ILE A 192 -3.39 -3.69 1.36
C ILE A 192 -4.13 -4.86 2.00
N ILE A 193 -3.48 -6.02 2.11
CA ILE A 193 -4.08 -7.21 2.74
C ILE A 193 -4.45 -6.91 4.20
N ARG A 194 -3.58 -6.25 4.97
CA ARG A 194 -3.88 -5.94 6.38
C ARG A 194 -4.99 -4.91 6.56
N LEU A 195 -4.99 -3.87 5.73
CA LEU A 195 -5.82 -2.68 5.96
C LEU A 195 -7.16 -2.74 5.20
N TYR A 196 -7.27 -3.53 4.13
CA TYR A 196 -8.42 -3.50 3.23
C TYR A 196 -9.03 -4.86 2.89
N SER A 197 -8.62 -5.96 3.55
CA SER A 197 -9.16 -7.31 3.28
C SER A 197 -10.68 -7.44 3.46
N SER A 198 -11.30 -6.59 4.26
CA SER A 198 -12.77 -6.54 4.43
C SER A 198 -13.49 -5.92 3.23
N SER A 199 -12.87 -4.96 2.54
CA SER A 199 -13.48 -4.24 1.41
C SER A 199 -13.02 -4.76 0.05
N LEU A 200 -11.86 -5.42 0.00
CA LEU A 200 -11.18 -5.89 -1.22
C LEU A 200 -10.93 -7.40 -1.18
N ILE A 201 -11.96 -8.19 -0.89
CA ILE A 201 -11.86 -9.65 -0.72
C ILE A 201 -11.21 -10.30 -1.96
N THR A 202 -11.72 -9.99 -3.15
CA THR A 202 -11.25 -10.57 -4.42
C THR A 202 -9.80 -10.22 -4.73
N GLU A 203 -9.40 -8.96 -4.55
CA GLU A 203 -8.04 -8.49 -4.82
C GLU A 203 -7.07 -9.10 -3.81
N CYS A 204 -7.46 -9.16 -2.53
CA CYS A 204 -6.66 -9.77 -1.47
C CYS A 204 -6.50 -11.28 -1.68
N GLU A 205 -7.53 -11.99 -2.15
CA GLU A 205 -7.43 -13.41 -2.51
C GLU A 205 -6.37 -13.64 -3.60
N VAL A 206 -6.41 -12.82 -4.65
CA VAL A 206 -5.44 -12.88 -5.75
C VAL A 206 -4.04 -12.56 -5.24
N PHE A 207 -3.87 -11.54 -4.40
CA PHE A 207 -2.57 -11.22 -3.80
C PHE A 207 -2.02 -12.35 -2.94
N LEU A 208 -2.82 -12.90 -2.03
CA LEU A 208 -2.42 -14.01 -1.17
C LEU A 208 -2.05 -15.24 -1.99
N SER A 209 -2.84 -15.57 -3.02
CA SER A 209 -2.54 -16.65 -3.95
C SER A 209 -1.21 -16.45 -4.69
N MET A 210 -0.92 -15.22 -5.13
CA MET A 210 0.36 -14.89 -5.78
C MET A 210 1.54 -14.96 -4.82
N LEU A 211 1.39 -14.47 -3.58
CA LEU A 211 2.42 -14.57 -2.54
C LEU A 211 2.72 -16.04 -2.20
N LEU A 212 1.67 -16.86 -2.01
CA LEU A 212 1.80 -18.29 -1.78
C LEU A 212 2.53 -18.98 -2.93
N LYS A 213 2.13 -18.70 -4.18
CA LYS A 213 2.81 -19.23 -5.37
C LYS A 213 4.28 -18.83 -5.42
N ALA A 214 4.61 -17.58 -5.08
CA ALA A 214 5.98 -17.07 -5.08
C ALA A 214 6.92 -17.82 -4.11
N THR A 215 6.40 -18.44 -3.04
CA THR A 215 7.21 -19.27 -2.13
C THR A 215 7.75 -20.54 -2.81
N PHE A 216 7.08 -21.00 -3.87
CA PHE A 216 7.37 -22.24 -4.60
C PHE A 216 8.08 -22.02 -5.94
N LEU A 217 8.16 -20.77 -6.41
CA LEU A 217 8.89 -20.42 -7.63
C LEU A 217 10.40 -20.30 -7.34
N ASP A 218 11.20 -20.53 -8.38
CA ASP A 218 12.65 -20.33 -8.34
C ASP A 218 13.02 -18.85 -8.50
N LEU A 219 12.61 -18.05 -7.51
CA LEU A 219 12.89 -16.63 -7.43
C LEU A 219 14.17 -16.37 -6.60
N PRO A 220 14.83 -15.21 -6.78
CA PRO A 220 15.98 -14.84 -5.96
C PRO A 220 15.70 -15.00 -4.45
N LEU A 221 16.69 -15.52 -3.71
CA LEU A 221 16.52 -15.88 -2.29
C LEU A 221 15.99 -14.72 -1.44
N TRP A 222 16.48 -13.50 -1.66
CA TRP A 222 16.01 -12.30 -0.96
C TRP A 222 14.50 -12.06 -1.17
N HIS A 223 13.98 -12.35 -2.35
CA HIS A 223 12.56 -12.15 -2.66
C HIS A 223 11.70 -13.20 -1.96
N ARG A 224 12.13 -14.47 -2.00
CA ARG A 224 11.46 -15.58 -1.29
C ARG A 224 11.44 -15.35 0.22
N ILE A 225 12.56 -14.88 0.80
CA ILE A 225 12.64 -14.54 2.23
C ILE A 225 11.64 -13.46 2.59
N LEU A 226 11.55 -12.37 1.81
CA LEU A 226 10.60 -11.28 2.07
C LEU A 226 9.15 -11.74 1.98
N VAL A 227 8.81 -12.58 0.99
CA VAL A 227 7.47 -13.18 0.89
C VAL A 227 7.16 -14.01 2.15
N LEU A 228 8.09 -14.85 2.59
CA LEU A 228 7.93 -15.66 3.80
C LEU A 228 7.82 -14.79 5.07
N GLU A 229 8.56 -13.69 5.16
CA GLU A 229 8.46 -12.72 6.25
C GLU A 229 7.06 -12.08 6.30
N ILE A 230 6.51 -11.72 5.14
CA ILE A 230 5.15 -11.19 5.02
C ILE A 230 4.12 -12.23 5.48
N LEU A 231 4.19 -13.47 4.97
CA LEU A 231 3.26 -14.55 5.34
C LEU A 231 3.36 -14.87 6.83
N ARG A 232 4.57 -14.95 7.39
CA ARG A 232 4.80 -15.10 8.83
C ARG A 232 4.15 -13.95 9.59
N GLY A 233 4.31 -12.72 9.12
CA GLY A 233 3.71 -11.55 9.74
C GLY A 233 2.18 -11.58 9.78
N PHE A 234 1.52 -12.23 8.82
CA PHE A 234 0.07 -12.44 8.88
C PHE A 234 -0.30 -13.53 9.90
N CYS A 235 0.50 -14.61 10.00
CA CYS A 235 0.26 -15.70 10.97
C CYS A 235 0.50 -15.30 12.43
N VAL A 236 1.50 -14.45 12.69
CA VAL A 236 1.85 -14.02 14.05
C VAL A 236 0.83 -13.03 14.62
N GLU A 237 0.11 -12.31 13.75
CA GLU A 237 -0.89 -11.33 14.15
C GLU A 237 -2.28 -11.97 14.20
N ALA A 238 -2.73 -12.36 15.40
CA ALA A 238 -3.97 -13.11 15.62
C ALA A 238 -5.22 -12.47 14.98
N ARG A 239 -5.31 -11.13 14.97
CA ARG A 239 -6.43 -10.41 14.36
C ARG A 239 -6.41 -10.52 12.84
N THR A 240 -5.29 -10.21 12.20
CA THR A 240 -5.14 -10.36 10.75
C THR A 240 -5.41 -11.82 10.35
N LEU A 241 -4.83 -12.80 11.05
CA LEU A 241 -5.08 -14.21 10.79
C LEU A 241 -6.56 -14.58 10.90
N ARG A 242 -7.25 -14.11 11.94
CA ARG A 242 -8.69 -14.33 12.13
C ARG A 242 -9.52 -13.72 10.99
N ILE A 243 -9.24 -12.48 10.61
CA ILE A 243 -9.95 -11.79 9.53
C ILE A 243 -9.76 -12.53 8.20
N LEU A 244 -8.53 -12.93 7.88
CA LEU A 244 -8.24 -13.72 6.68
C LEU A 244 -8.96 -15.06 6.71
N PHE A 245 -8.93 -15.79 7.83
CA PHE A 245 -9.63 -17.05 7.97
C PHE A 245 -11.14 -16.89 7.75
N GLN A 246 -11.75 -15.84 8.32
CA GLN A 246 -13.16 -15.54 8.18
C GLN A 246 -13.56 -15.18 6.74
N HIS A 247 -12.75 -14.38 6.04
CA HIS A 247 -13.06 -13.97 4.67
C HIS A 247 -12.78 -15.04 3.60
N PHE A 248 -11.89 -15.99 3.88
CA PHE A 248 -11.42 -16.96 2.89
C PHE A 248 -11.76 -18.39 3.31
N ASP A 249 -11.00 -18.99 4.24
CA ASP A 249 -11.09 -20.41 4.61
C ASP A 249 -12.45 -20.83 5.21
N MET A 250 -13.24 -19.91 5.79
CA MET A 250 -14.61 -20.22 6.25
C MET A 250 -15.63 -20.36 5.11
N HIS A 251 -15.29 -19.95 3.90
CA HIS A 251 -16.17 -19.99 2.74
C HIS A 251 -15.76 -21.12 1.78
N PRO A 252 -16.56 -22.20 1.63
CA PRO A 252 -16.15 -23.38 0.86
C PRO A 252 -15.84 -23.16 -0.63
N LYS A 253 -16.24 -22.01 -1.18
CA LYS A 253 -15.99 -21.63 -2.58
C LYS A 253 -14.70 -20.85 -2.78
N ASN A 254 -14.12 -20.31 -1.69
CA ASN A 254 -12.93 -19.49 -1.73
C ASN A 254 -11.69 -20.37 -1.56
N THR A 255 -10.53 -19.82 -1.90
CA THR A 255 -9.25 -20.48 -1.63
C THR A 255 -8.95 -20.52 -0.12
N ASN A 256 -8.45 -21.67 0.38
CA ASN A 256 -7.98 -21.81 1.76
C ASN A 256 -6.60 -21.14 1.92
N VAL A 257 -6.59 -19.82 1.99
CA VAL A 257 -5.35 -19.03 2.03
C VAL A 257 -4.60 -19.23 3.34
N VAL A 258 -5.29 -19.36 4.47
CA VAL A 258 -4.64 -19.53 5.79
C VAL A 258 -4.01 -20.91 5.89
N GLU A 259 -4.71 -21.96 5.46
CA GLU A 259 -4.15 -23.30 5.31
C GLU A 259 -2.90 -23.27 4.42
N GLY A 260 -2.97 -22.58 3.27
CA GLY A 260 -1.85 -22.40 2.35
C GLY A 260 -0.64 -21.72 2.99
N MET A 261 -0.87 -20.68 3.80
CA MET A 261 0.19 -19.96 4.52
C MET A 261 0.90 -20.86 5.54
N VAL A 262 0.13 -21.61 6.33
CA VAL A 262 0.70 -22.56 7.32
C VAL A 262 1.53 -23.63 6.60
N LYS A 263 1.01 -24.20 5.50
CA LYS A 263 1.74 -25.19 4.69
C LYS A 263 3.04 -24.63 4.11
N ALA A 264 3.01 -23.41 3.57
CA ALA A 264 4.19 -22.77 3.01
C ALA A 264 5.28 -22.55 4.06
N LEU A 265 4.92 -22.08 5.25
CA LEU A 265 5.86 -21.89 6.37
C LEU A 265 6.39 -23.22 6.92
N ALA A 266 5.52 -24.22 7.11
CA ALA A 266 5.91 -25.55 7.59
C ALA A 266 6.93 -26.21 6.66
N ARG A 267 6.75 -26.10 5.34
CA ARG A 267 7.70 -26.63 4.35
C ARG A 267 9.09 -26.03 4.49
N VAL A 268 9.20 -24.74 4.80
CA VAL A 268 10.51 -24.09 5.01
C VAL A 268 11.21 -24.71 6.21
N VAL A 269 10.47 -24.93 7.31
CA VAL A 269 11.02 -25.59 8.51
C VAL A 269 11.51 -26.99 8.18
N SER A 270 10.70 -27.78 7.47
CA SER A 270 11.05 -29.16 7.09
C SER A 270 12.23 -29.27 6.12
N ASN A 271 12.52 -28.23 5.33
CA ASN A 271 13.66 -28.23 4.40
C ASN A 271 14.97 -27.69 5.03
N VAL A 272 14.87 -27.02 6.18
CA VAL A 272 16.03 -26.45 6.90
C VAL A 272 16.56 -27.42 7.96
N GLN A 273 15.74 -28.38 8.41
CA GLN A 273 16.14 -29.51 9.25
C GLN A 273 16.81 -30.60 8.42
#